data_AF-A0A3D5FTV3-F1
#
_entry.id   AF-A0A3D5FTV3-F1
#
_cell.length_a   1.000
_cell.length_b   1.000
_cell.length_c   1.000
_cell.angle_alpha   90.00
_cell.angle_beta   90.00
_cell.angle_gamma   90.00
#
_symmetry.space_group_name_H-M   'P 1'
#
loop_
_entity.id
_entity.type
_entity.pdbx_description
1 polymer ?
#
loop_
_entity_poly.entity_id
_entity_poly.type
_entity_poly.pdbx_seq_one_letter_code
_entity_poly.pdbx_strand_id
1 'polypeptide(L)'
;PGKQMAIDADLNAGLIDEAQARQRREDISREADFYGSMDGASKFVRGDAVAGILITLINIIGGFAIGVLQRDLSLADAMSTYTLLTVGDGLVTQIPALITSTATGIIV
;
A
#
# COMPACT_ATOMS: atom_id res chain seq x y z
N PRO A 1 9.70 23.03 -2.10
CA PRO A 1 10.29 24.26 -2.69
C PRO A 1 9.83 25.56 -2.01
N GLY A 2 8.52 25.88 -2.00
CA GLY A 2 8.02 27.17 -1.47
C GLY A 2 8.31 27.42 0.02
N LYS A 3 8.20 26.39 0.87
CA LYS A 3 8.50 26.52 2.31
C LYS A 3 9.99 26.81 2.60
N GLN A 4 10.92 26.33 1.76
CA GLN A 4 12.35 26.62 1.92
C GLN A 4 12.67 28.07 1.51
N MET A 5 12.05 28.55 0.42
CA MET A 5 12.20 29.94 -0.03
C MET A 5 11.65 30.96 0.97
N ALA A 6 10.60 30.60 1.73
CA ALA A 6 10.08 31.44 2.81
C ALA A 6 11.10 31.58 3.97
N ILE A 7 11.82 30.51 4.32
CA ILE A 7 12.88 30.56 5.34
C ILE A 7 14.03 31.45 4.86
N ASP A 8 14.41 31.35 3.59
CA ASP A 8 15.46 32.18 3.01
C ASP A 8 15.06 33.67 3.00
N ALA A 9 13.79 33.97 2.77
CA ALA A 9 13.24 35.32 2.87
C ALA A 9 13.24 35.84 4.31
N ASP A 10 12.82 35.02 5.28
CA ASP A 10 12.80 35.38 6.71
C ASP A 10 14.23 35.63 7.24
N LEU A 11 15.21 34.81 6.82
CA LEU A 11 16.62 34.96 7.18
C LEU A 11 17.22 36.23 6.58
N ASN A 12 16.96 36.49 5.29
CA ASN A 12 17.42 37.72 4.63
C ASN A 12 16.74 38.98 5.18
N ALA A 13 15.52 38.89 5.70
CA ALA A 13 14.82 39.96 6.38
C ALA A 13 15.26 40.17 7.84
N GLY A 14 16.16 39.31 8.37
CA GLY A 14 16.63 39.36 9.75
C GLY A 14 15.57 38.97 10.79
N LEU A 15 14.46 38.34 10.37
CA LEU A 15 13.38 37.89 11.25
C LEU A 15 13.76 36.63 12.03
N ILE A 16 14.70 35.85 11.50
CA ILE A 16 15.25 34.64 12.10
C ILE A 16 16.78 34.64 11.95
N ASP A 17 17.46 33.91 12.84
CA ASP A 17 18.91 33.70 12.76
C ASP A 17 19.27 32.42 11.97
N GLU A 18 20.57 32.25 11.68
CA GLU A 18 21.10 31.10 10.92
C GLU A 18 20.78 29.75 11.61
N ALA A 19 20.76 29.70 12.94
CA ALA A 19 20.50 28.49 13.70
C ALA A 19 19.01 28.09 13.59
N GLN A 20 18.12 29.07 13.70
CA GLN A 20 16.68 28.90 13.51
C GLN A 20 16.34 28.53 12.07
N ALA A 21 16.97 29.17 11.09
CA ALA A 21 16.81 28.83 9.68
C ALA A 21 17.22 27.37 9.40
N ARG A 22 18.36 26.93 9.98
CA ARG A 22 18.82 25.55 9.87
C ARG A 22 17.83 24.55 10.50
N GLN A 23 17.35 24.83 11.72
CA GLN A 23 16.37 24.00 12.41
C GLN A 23 15.09 23.84 11.57
N ARG A 24 14.52 24.96 11.07
CA ARG A 24 13.30 24.96 10.27
C ARG A 24 13.47 24.22 8.93
N ARG A 25 14.64 24.33 8.28
CA ARG A 25 14.94 23.57 7.06
C ARG A 25 14.97 22.07 7.33
N GLU A 26 15.54 21.67 8.47
CA GLU A 26 15.60 20.28 8.89
C GLU A 26 14.21 19.70 9.18
N ASP A 27 13.34 20.49 9.82
CA ASP A 27 11.93 20.11 10.06
C ASP A 27 11.15 19.93 8.75
N ILE A 28 11.33 20.82 7.78
CA ILE A 28 10.72 20.66 6.45
C ILE A 28 11.26 19.43 5.73
N SER A 29 12.55 19.12 5.87
CA SER A 29 13.14 17.91 5.28
C SER A 29 12.50 16.67 5.88
N ARG A 30 12.39 16.59 7.20
CA ARG A 30 11.72 15.49 7.91
C ARG A 30 10.25 15.34 7.47
N GLU A 31 9.54 16.46 7.33
CA GLU A 31 8.16 16.47 6.83
C GLU A 31 8.08 15.93 5.39
N ALA A 32 8.97 16.38 4.50
CA ALA A 32 9.03 15.93 3.11
C ALA A 32 9.37 14.44 2.99
N ASP A 33 10.30 13.93 3.81
CA ASP A 33 10.67 12.52 3.85
C ASP A 33 9.52 11.64 4.37
N PHE A 34 8.78 12.12 5.36
CA PHE A 34 7.59 11.44 5.87
C PHE A 34 6.47 11.37 4.83
N TYR A 35 6.15 12.49 4.16
CA TYR A 35 5.13 12.48 3.11
C TYR A 35 5.58 11.72 1.85
N GLY A 36 6.89 11.74 1.53
CA GLY A 36 7.46 10.94 0.43
C GLY A 36 7.37 9.45 0.68
N SER A 37 7.71 9.00 1.90
CA SER A 37 7.57 7.59 2.31
C SER A 37 6.09 7.17 2.41
N MET A 38 5.19 8.03 2.90
CA MET A 38 3.74 7.79 2.89
C MET A 38 3.14 7.67 1.49
N ASP A 39 3.55 8.51 0.53
CA ASP A 39 3.08 8.43 -0.86
C ASP A 39 3.51 7.10 -1.51
N GLY A 40 4.76 6.68 -1.26
CA GLY A 40 5.26 5.37 -1.66
C GLY A 40 4.41 4.23 -1.10
N ALA A 41 4.25 4.17 0.23
CA ALA A 41 3.44 3.15 0.89
C ALA A 41 1.99 3.13 0.38
N SER A 42 1.38 4.29 0.18
CA SER A 42 0.00 4.41 -0.33
C SER A 42 -0.15 3.87 -1.76
N LYS A 43 0.85 4.07 -2.62
CA LYS A 43 0.88 3.50 -3.97
C LYS A 43 1.05 1.98 -3.94
N PHE A 44 1.88 1.45 -3.05
CA PHE A 44 2.03 -0.01 -2.86
C PHE A 44 0.72 -0.65 -2.41
N VAL A 45 0.07 -0.11 -1.39
CA VAL A 45 -1.23 -0.61 -0.90
C VAL A 45 -2.29 -0.57 -2.00
N ARG A 46 -2.33 0.51 -2.79
CA ARG A 46 -3.26 0.63 -3.91
C ARG A 46 -2.98 -0.40 -5.00
N GLY A 47 -1.71 -0.67 -5.31
CA GLY A 47 -1.30 -1.68 -6.29
C GLY A 47 -1.65 -3.10 -5.84
N ASP A 48 -1.38 -3.41 -4.57
CA ASP A 48 -1.69 -4.71 -3.95
C ASP A 48 -3.21 -4.99 -3.96
N ALA A 49 -4.03 -3.99 -3.61
CA ALA A 49 -5.49 -4.11 -3.67
C ALA A 49 -6.01 -4.41 -5.09
N VAL A 50 -5.44 -3.76 -6.11
CA VAL A 50 -5.83 -4.01 -7.52
C VAL A 50 -5.39 -5.42 -7.95
N ALA A 51 -4.19 -5.87 -7.58
CA ALA A 51 -3.72 -7.22 -7.86
C ALA A 51 -4.60 -8.28 -7.20
N GLY A 52 -4.97 -8.09 -5.92
CA GLY A 52 -5.87 -9.00 -5.19
C GLY A 52 -7.25 -9.14 -5.84
N ILE A 53 -7.84 -8.04 -6.32
CA ILE A 53 -9.12 -8.07 -7.05
C ILE A 53 -8.98 -8.85 -8.37
N LEU A 54 -7.90 -8.63 -9.12
CA LEU A 54 -7.64 -9.35 -10.37
C LEU A 54 -7.48 -10.86 -10.14
N ILE A 55 -6.68 -11.25 -9.14
CA ILE A 55 -6.45 -12.66 -8.77
C ILE A 55 -7.77 -13.31 -8.37
N THR A 56 -8.60 -12.62 -7.57
CA THR A 56 -9.91 -13.10 -7.15
C THR A 56 -10.82 -13.39 -8.35
N LEU A 57 -10.89 -12.47 -9.31
CA LEU A 57 -11.68 -12.67 -10.53
C LEU A 57 -11.17 -13.86 -11.36
N ILE A 58 -9.85 -13.99 -11.51
CA ILE A 58 -9.23 -15.09 -12.24
C ILE A 58 -9.54 -16.43 -11.57
N ASN A 59 -9.41 -16.53 -10.24
CA ASN A 59 -9.66 -17.76 -9.50
C ASN A 59 -11.13 -18.18 -9.56
N ILE A 60 -12.07 -17.22 -9.48
CA ILE A 60 -13.50 -17.51 -9.60
C ILE A 60 -13.82 -18.01 -11.02
N ILE A 61 -13.40 -17.29 -12.07
CA ILE A 61 -13.71 -17.63 -13.46
C ILE A 61 -13.00 -18.93 -13.89
N GLY A 62 -11.71 -19.06 -13.57
CA GLY A 62 -10.90 -20.23 -13.91
C GLY A 62 -11.32 -21.47 -13.12
N GLY A 63 -11.56 -21.31 -11.81
CA GLY A 63 -12.09 -22.37 -10.96
C GLY A 63 -13.45 -22.85 -11.41
N PHE A 64 -14.34 -21.92 -11.78
CA PHE A 64 -15.64 -22.23 -12.37
C PHE A 64 -15.51 -23.01 -13.69
N ALA A 65 -14.67 -22.53 -14.61
CA ALA A 65 -14.46 -23.19 -15.90
C ALA A 65 -13.92 -24.62 -15.74
N ILE A 66 -12.94 -24.84 -14.85
CA ILE A 66 -12.41 -26.17 -14.55
C ILE A 66 -13.45 -27.03 -13.82
N GLY A 67 -14.18 -26.46 -12.86
CA GLY A 67 -15.20 -27.16 -12.08
C GLY A 67 -16.33 -27.72 -12.95
N VAL A 68 -16.82 -26.93 -13.89
CA VAL A 68 -17.92 -27.31 -14.78
C VAL A 68 -17.43 -28.15 -15.97
N LEU A 69 -16.31 -27.77 -16.60
CA LEU A 69 -15.87 -28.42 -17.85
C LEU A 69 -15.03 -29.69 -17.64
N GLN A 70 -14.31 -29.81 -16.51
CA GLN A 70 -13.41 -30.95 -16.27
C GLN A 70 -13.83 -31.83 -15.08
N ARG A 71 -14.63 -31.32 -14.14
CA ARG A 71 -15.02 -32.07 -12.92
C ARG A 71 -16.50 -32.45 -12.87
N ASP A 72 -17.28 -32.16 -13.92
CA ASP A 72 -18.73 -32.40 -14.01
C ASP A 72 -19.52 -31.88 -12.79
N LEU A 73 -19.00 -30.85 -12.11
CA LEU A 73 -19.70 -30.24 -10.99
C LEU A 73 -20.88 -29.43 -11.50
N SER A 74 -21.99 -29.46 -10.74
CA SER A 74 -23.12 -28.60 -11.03
C SER A 74 -22.68 -27.12 -10.98
N LEU A 75 -23.32 -26.28 -11.78
CA LEU A 75 -23.05 -24.84 -11.84
C LEU A 75 -23.04 -24.21 -10.43
N ALA A 76 -23.96 -24.65 -9.57
CA ALA A 76 -24.12 -24.16 -8.20
C ALA A 76 -23.00 -24.64 -7.26
N ASP A 77 -22.61 -25.91 -7.36
CA ASP A 77 -21.55 -26.48 -6.52
C ASP A 77 -20.17 -25.92 -6.89
N ALA A 78 -19.92 -25.73 -8.19
CA ALA A 78 -18.70 -25.11 -8.68
C ALA A 78 -18.58 -23.65 -8.21
N MET A 79 -19.66 -22.85 -8.33
CA MET A 79 -19.65 -21.47 -7.84
C MET A 79 -19.39 -21.38 -6.33
N SER A 80 -20.07 -22.20 -5.52
CA SER A 80 -19.89 -22.19 -4.06
C SER A 80 -18.47 -22.60 -3.65
N THR A 81 -17.96 -23.70 -4.20
CA THR A 81 -16.64 -24.26 -3.84
C THR A 81 -15.50 -23.32 -4.23
N TYR A 82 -15.48 -22.84 -5.47
CA TYR A 82 -14.37 -22.02 -5.96
C TYR A 82 -14.44 -20.58 -5.42
N THR A 83 -15.63 -20.06 -5.11
CA THR A 83 -15.75 -18.78 -4.38
C THR A 83 -15.19 -18.92 -2.96
N LEU A 84 -15.55 -19.99 -2.24
CA LEU A 84 -15.04 -20.24 -0.88
C LEU A 84 -13.51 -20.40 -0.87
N LEU A 85 -12.95 -21.17 -1.81
CA LEU A 85 -11.51 -21.36 -1.94
C LEU A 85 -10.79 -20.04 -2.28
N THR A 86 -11.38 -19.21 -3.14
CA THR A 86 -10.79 -17.91 -3.51
C THR A 86 -10.78 -16.94 -2.34
N VAL A 87 -11.88 -16.88 -1.56
CA VAL A 87 -11.92 -16.07 -0.34
C VAL A 87 -10.92 -16.59 0.69
N GLY A 88 -10.78 -17.91 0.83
CA GLY A 88 -9.79 -18.54 1.68
C GLY A 88 -8.35 -18.16 1.30
N ASP A 89 -8.02 -18.19 0.00
CA ASP A 89 -6.71 -17.77 -0.52
C ASP A 89 -6.41 -16.29 -0.21
N GLY A 90 -7.41 -15.42 -0.38
CA GLY A 90 -7.30 -14.00 -0.04
C GLY A 90 -7.12 -13.74 1.47
N LEU A 91 -7.67 -14.57 2.34
CA LEU A 91 -7.49 -14.47 3.79
C LEU A 91 -6.14 -15.05 4.24
N VAL A 92 -5.70 -16.16 3.65
CA VAL A 92 -4.42 -16.80 3.96
C VAL A 92 -3.25 -15.91 3.55
N THR A 93 -3.33 -15.25 2.40
CA THR A 93 -2.28 -14.33 1.91
C THR A 93 -2.12 -13.06 2.75
N GLN A 94 -3.15 -12.63 3.47
CA GLN A 94 -3.08 -11.45 4.35
C GLN A 94 -2.30 -11.68 5.64
N ILE A 95 -2.28 -12.91 6.18
CA ILE A 95 -1.57 -13.21 7.43
C ILE A 95 -0.06 -12.96 7.29
N PRO A 96 0.64 -13.52 6.29
CA PRO A 96 2.05 -13.21 6.04
C PRO A 96 2.29 -11.73 5.76
N ALA A 97 1.42 -11.07 4.98
CA ALA A 97 1.57 -9.66 4.64
C ALA A 97 1.55 -8.76 5.88
N LEU A 98 0.64 -9.04 6.84
CA LEU A 98 0.60 -8.35 8.13
C LEU A 98 1.86 -8.59 8.96
N ILE A 99 2.36 -9.83 9.00
CA ILE A 99 3.59 -10.18 9.72
C ILE A 99 4.78 -9.45 9.12
N THR A 100 4.94 -9.47 7.79
CA THR A 100 6.02 -8.77 7.08
C THR A 100 5.93 -7.26 7.27
N SER A 101 4.74 -6.66 7.14
CA SER A 101 4.53 -5.23 7.36
C SER A 101 4.88 -4.81 8.78
N THR A 102 4.46 -5.58 9.79
CA THR A 102 4.80 -5.30 11.20
C THR A 102 6.29 -5.45 11.46
N ALA A 103 6.93 -6.48 10.89
CA ALA A 103 8.37 -6.71 11.03
C ALA A 103 9.18 -5.57 10.40
N THR A 104 8.82 -5.11 9.19
CA THR A 104 9.47 -3.96 8.55
C THR A 104 9.28 -2.67 9.37
N GLY A 105 8.08 -2.45 9.93
CA GLY A 105 7.80 -1.27 10.77
C GLY A 105 8.55 -1.23 12.11
N ILE A 106 9.09 -2.35 12.59
CA ILE A 106 9.94 -2.40 13.79
C ILE A 106 11.43 -2.13 13.45
N ILE A 107 11.86 -2.47 12.24
CA ILE A 107 13.27 -2.38 11.82
C ILE A 107 13.65 -0.95 11.39
N VAL A 108 12.69 -0.18 10.89
CA VAL A 108 12.85 1.21 10.46
C VAL A 108 12.55 2.17 11.61
#